data_AF-B5LGM6-F1
#
_entry.id   AF-B5LGM6-F1
#
_cell.length_a   1.000
_cell.length_b   1.000
_cell.length_c   1.000
_cell.angle_alpha   90.00
_cell.angle_beta   90.00
_cell.angle_gamma   90.00
#
_symmetry.space_group_name_H-M   'P 1'
#
loop_
_entity.id
_entity.type
_entity.pdbx_description
1 polymer ?
#
loop_
_entity_poly.entity_id
_entity_poly.type
_entity_poly.pdbx_seq_one_letter_code
_entity_poly.pdbx_strand_id
1 'polypeptide(L)'
;TENDPCKLLYQYHTNVTVGYDKENPCKNRSDVRFSDTQGAECDRKKIKYSEKDGVGACAPFRRLHLCDQHLEHIKHDKITRHNLLADVCLAAKFEAESLEKYRAQYQKKYDDSPSQICTALARSFADIGDIIRGKDLFIGYNQKDKIEKEKLQQSLKDIFAKIHSEVTNGAQTYYNDDKENYSKLREDWWALNRQEIWKAITCGHPGGTYFRQTACSRNYPTGDKCRCAAGDVPTYFDYVPQFLRWFEEWAED
;
A
#
# COMPACT_ATOMS: atom_id res chain seq x y z
N THR A 1 23.48 2.90 -0.54
CA THR A 1 22.01 2.77 -0.41
C THR A 1 21.47 4.12 -0.03
N GLU A 2 20.44 4.58 -0.72
CA GLU A 2 19.72 5.80 -0.33
C GLU A 2 18.94 5.52 0.97
N ASN A 3 19.10 6.39 1.97
CA ASN A 3 18.50 6.23 3.30
C ASN A 3 17.22 7.05 3.44
N ASP A 4 17.01 8.05 2.59
CA ASP A 4 15.79 8.83 2.58
C ASP A 4 14.76 8.22 1.62
N PRO A 5 13.63 7.67 2.10
CA PRO A 5 12.60 7.10 1.25
C PRO A 5 12.09 8.10 0.19
N CYS A 6 12.20 9.41 0.44
CA CYS A 6 11.80 10.45 -0.52
C CYS A 6 12.69 10.56 -1.75
N LYS A 7 13.92 10.02 -1.68
CA LYS A 7 14.88 10.04 -2.78
C LYS A 7 14.94 8.70 -3.53
N LEU A 8 14.05 7.77 -3.20
CA LEU A 8 13.97 6.50 -3.90
C LEU A 8 13.52 6.70 -5.35
N LEU A 9 14.21 6.00 -6.25
CA LEU A 9 14.03 6.05 -7.69
C LEU A 9 13.93 4.60 -8.15
N TYR A 10 12.82 4.25 -8.81
CA TYR A 10 12.55 2.87 -9.18
C TYR A 10 13.59 2.32 -10.18
N GLN A 11 14.27 3.18 -10.94
CA GLN A 11 15.31 2.77 -11.87
C GLN A 11 16.59 2.25 -11.18
N TYR A 12 16.79 2.63 -9.91
CA TYR A 12 18.05 2.38 -9.19
C TYR A 12 17.87 1.63 -7.88
N HIS A 13 16.71 1.77 -7.23
CA HIS A 13 16.50 1.36 -5.84
C HIS A 13 15.47 0.22 -5.68
N THR A 14 15.28 -0.59 -6.73
CA THR A 14 14.45 -1.80 -6.71
C THR A 14 15.26 -3.06 -6.97
N ASN A 15 14.76 -4.22 -6.51
CA ASN A 15 15.33 -5.53 -6.83
C ASN A 15 14.70 -6.18 -8.07
N VAL A 16 13.74 -5.51 -8.70
CA VAL A 16 13.13 -5.97 -9.93
C VAL A 16 14.16 -5.94 -11.05
N THR A 17 14.16 -6.97 -11.90
CA THR A 17 15.04 -6.98 -13.07
C THR A 17 14.57 -5.94 -14.06
N VAL A 18 15.45 -4.97 -14.35
CA VAL A 18 15.19 -3.87 -15.30
C VAL A 18 14.87 -4.43 -16.68
N GLY A 19 13.82 -3.90 -17.30
CA GLY A 19 13.44 -4.20 -18.68
C GLY A 19 11.93 -4.27 -18.87
N TYR A 20 11.46 -3.73 -19.99
CA TYR A 20 10.03 -3.57 -20.29
C TYR A 20 9.26 -2.76 -19.24
N ASP A 21 9.94 -1.90 -18.48
CA ASP A 21 9.34 -1.02 -17.46
C ASP A 21 8.67 -1.79 -16.32
N LYS A 22 9.17 -2.99 -16.01
CA LYS A 22 8.69 -3.84 -14.90
C LYS A 22 9.01 -3.26 -13.53
N GLU A 23 10.07 -2.48 -13.47
CA GLU A 23 10.53 -1.76 -12.29
C GLU A 23 9.61 -0.60 -11.89
N ASN A 24 8.74 -0.12 -12.78
CA ASN A 24 7.88 1.04 -12.52
C ASN A 24 6.63 0.65 -11.70
N PRO A 25 6.44 1.22 -10.50
CA PRO A 25 5.33 0.86 -9.61
C PRO A 25 3.94 1.08 -10.21
N CYS A 26 3.77 2.08 -11.07
CA CYS A 26 2.47 2.43 -11.67
C CYS A 26 2.31 1.90 -13.09
N LYS A 27 3.19 0.99 -13.55
CA LYS A 27 3.13 0.48 -14.93
C LYS A 27 1.77 -0.15 -15.24
N ASN A 28 1.15 0.28 -16.34
CA ASN A 28 -0.17 -0.18 -16.81
C ASN A 28 -1.31 0.08 -15.80
N ARG A 29 -1.09 0.93 -14.79
CA ARG A 29 -2.16 1.44 -13.93
C ARG A 29 -2.81 2.66 -14.59
N SER A 30 -4.08 2.88 -14.28
CA SER A 30 -4.82 4.03 -14.80
C SER A 30 -4.27 5.32 -14.20
N ASP A 31 -4.16 6.37 -15.03
CA ASP A 31 -3.89 7.74 -14.56
C ASP A 31 -5.13 8.33 -13.86
N VAL A 32 -6.31 7.78 -14.11
CA VAL A 32 -7.56 8.12 -13.41
C VAL A 32 -7.59 7.34 -12.10
N ARG A 33 -7.70 8.05 -10.96
CA ARG A 33 -7.67 7.47 -9.61
C ARG A 33 -9.05 7.40 -8.95
N PHE A 34 -9.93 8.30 -9.35
CA PHE A 34 -11.33 8.39 -8.95
C PHE A 34 -12.13 8.56 -10.25
N SER A 35 -13.27 7.88 -10.39
CA SER A 35 -14.01 7.88 -11.66
C SER A 35 -15.50 8.00 -11.43
N ASP A 36 -16.11 9.02 -12.02
CA ASP A 36 -17.57 9.21 -12.00
C ASP A 36 -18.30 8.20 -12.90
N THR A 37 -17.55 7.43 -13.71
CA THR A 37 -18.09 6.51 -14.73
C THR A 37 -17.73 5.04 -14.49
N GLN A 38 -16.71 4.77 -13.68
CA GLN A 38 -16.25 3.43 -13.34
C GLN A 38 -16.22 3.29 -11.82
N GLY A 39 -17.10 2.44 -11.29
CA GLY A 39 -17.24 2.25 -9.86
C GLY A 39 -16.32 1.18 -9.27
N ALA A 40 -16.56 0.86 -8.01
CA ALA A 40 -15.90 -0.22 -7.29
C ALA A 40 -16.16 -1.60 -7.93
N GLU A 41 -15.21 -2.52 -7.74
CA GLU A 41 -15.31 -3.90 -8.22
C GLU A 41 -15.82 -4.82 -7.11
N CYS A 42 -16.99 -5.42 -7.32
CA CYS A 42 -17.67 -6.26 -6.34
C CYS A 42 -17.81 -7.74 -6.79
N ASP A 43 -17.32 -8.12 -7.97
CA ASP A 43 -17.46 -9.50 -8.46
C ASP A 43 -16.72 -10.47 -7.52
N ARG A 44 -17.44 -11.47 -7.02
CA ARG A 44 -16.90 -12.57 -6.21
C ARG A 44 -15.75 -13.34 -6.85
N LYS A 45 -15.61 -13.27 -8.18
CA LYS A 45 -14.48 -13.85 -8.90
C LYS A 45 -13.21 -13.01 -8.78
N LYS A 46 -13.29 -11.77 -8.30
CA LYS A 46 -12.18 -10.80 -8.21
C LYS A 46 -11.91 -10.37 -6.77
N ILE A 47 -12.80 -10.69 -5.84
CA ILE A 47 -12.68 -10.38 -4.41
C ILE A 47 -12.72 -11.68 -3.59
N LYS A 48 -11.73 -11.86 -2.72
CA LYS A 48 -11.61 -12.99 -1.80
C LYS A 48 -12.75 -12.97 -0.78
N TYR A 49 -13.25 -14.15 -0.42
CA TYR A 49 -14.33 -14.35 0.55
C TYR A 49 -15.71 -13.79 0.16
N SER A 50 -15.85 -13.20 -1.03
CA SER A 50 -17.15 -12.83 -1.58
C SER A 50 -17.91 -14.08 -2.09
N GLU A 51 -19.21 -14.12 -1.85
CA GLU A 51 -20.08 -15.27 -2.11
C GLU A 51 -21.06 -15.02 -3.26
N LYS A 52 -21.89 -16.03 -3.59
CA LYS A 52 -22.84 -15.97 -4.72
C LYS A 52 -24.04 -15.05 -4.45
N ASP A 53 -24.43 -14.85 -3.20
CA ASP A 53 -25.68 -14.18 -2.84
C ASP A 53 -25.50 -12.67 -2.60
N GLY A 54 -24.48 -12.05 -3.22
CA GLY A 54 -24.19 -10.62 -3.09
C GLY A 54 -23.52 -10.23 -1.76
N VAL A 55 -23.15 -11.22 -0.93
CA VAL A 55 -22.35 -11.01 0.28
C VAL A 55 -20.88 -10.88 -0.11
N GLY A 56 -20.25 -9.74 0.19
CA GLY A 56 -18.86 -9.53 -0.15
C GLY A 56 -18.36 -8.11 0.07
N ALA A 57 -17.09 -7.89 -0.28
CA ALA A 57 -16.48 -6.57 -0.31
C ALA A 57 -16.45 -6.01 -1.74
N CYS A 58 -16.38 -4.69 -1.87
CA CYS A 58 -16.19 -4.00 -3.14
C CYS A 58 -14.84 -3.26 -3.12
N ALA A 59 -13.91 -3.62 -4.00
CA ALA A 59 -12.63 -2.93 -4.09
C ALA A 59 -12.81 -1.57 -4.77
N PRO A 60 -12.46 -0.46 -4.09
CA PRO A 60 -12.64 0.89 -4.62
C PRO A 60 -11.72 1.13 -5.82
N PHE A 61 -12.11 2.04 -6.70
CA PHE A 61 -11.41 2.28 -7.97
C PHE A 61 -9.92 2.62 -7.77
N ARG A 62 -9.61 3.40 -6.72
CA ARG A 62 -8.25 3.69 -6.27
C ARG A 62 -7.44 2.42 -6.00
N ARG A 63 -8.00 1.46 -5.24
CA ARG A 63 -7.33 0.18 -4.93
C ARG A 63 -7.07 -0.63 -6.19
N LEU A 64 -7.99 -0.64 -7.15
CA LEU A 64 -7.83 -1.39 -8.41
C LEU A 64 -6.61 -0.94 -9.23
N HIS A 65 -6.22 0.33 -9.07
CA HIS A 65 -5.12 0.93 -9.80
C HIS A 65 -3.91 1.26 -8.92
N LEU A 66 -3.83 0.72 -7.70
CA LEU A 66 -2.71 0.92 -6.78
C LEU A 66 -1.35 0.71 -7.48
N CYS A 67 -0.38 1.58 -7.20
CA CYS A 67 0.97 1.50 -7.77
C CYS A 67 1.84 0.43 -7.07
N ASP A 68 1.48 -0.84 -7.26
CA ASP A 68 2.14 -2.03 -6.70
C ASP A 68 2.77 -2.94 -7.78
N GLN A 69 2.78 -2.53 -9.05
CA GLN A 69 3.10 -3.41 -10.19
C GLN A 69 4.51 -4.02 -10.11
N HIS A 70 5.50 -3.25 -9.64
CA HIS A 70 6.87 -3.74 -9.53
C HIS A 70 6.99 -4.84 -8.48
N LEU A 71 6.14 -4.84 -7.45
CA LEU A 71 6.14 -5.87 -6.41
C LEU A 71 5.84 -7.25 -7.01
N GLU A 72 4.98 -7.33 -8.02
CA GLU A 72 4.63 -8.57 -8.75
C GLU A 72 5.82 -9.14 -9.57
N HIS A 73 6.91 -8.38 -9.66
CA HIS A 73 8.14 -8.74 -10.38
C HIS A 73 9.37 -8.85 -9.48
N ILE A 74 9.18 -8.76 -8.16
CA ILE A 74 10.24 -8.97 -7.18
C ILE A 74 10.80 -10.40 -7.29
N LYS A 75 12.12 -10.49 -7.13
CA LYS A 75 12.87 -11.74 -7.09
C LYS A 75 13.23 -12.09 -5.66
N HIS A 76 12.50 -13.03 -5.06
CA HIS A 76 12.69 -13.43 -3.66
C HIS A 76 14.12 -13.93 -3.38
N ASP A 77 14.84 -14.46 -4.38
CA ASP A 77 16.26 -14.87 -4.31
C ASP A 77 17.22 -13.71 -4.08
N LYS A 78 16.86 -12.50 -4.51
CA LYS A 78 17.71 -11.29 -4.42
C LYS A 78 17.32 -10.34 -3.29
N ILE A 79 16.23 -10.63 -2.57
CA ILE A 79 15.72 -9.77 -1.49
C ILE A 79 16.32 -10.19 -0.15
N THR A 80 16.86 -9.21 0.56
CA THR A 80 17.12 -9.26 2.01
C THR A 80 16.05 -8.47 2.76
N ARG A 81 16.00 -8.58 4.10
CA ARG A 81 15.09 -7.78 4.95
C ARG A 81 15.08 -6.28 4.61
N HIS A 82 16.26 -5.70 4.34
CA HIS A 82 16.40 -4.26 4.10
C HIS A 82 15.89 -3.84 2.72
N ASN A 83 15.98 -4.73 1.74
CA ASN A 83 15.61 -4.38 0.38
C ASN A 83 14.09 -4.49 0.15
N LEU A 84 13.37 -5.32 0.92
CA LEU A 84 11.89 -5.33 0.90
C LEU A 84 11.32 -3.96 1.29
N LEU A 85 11.87 -3.33 2.33
CA LEU A 85 11.41 -2.00 2.76
C LEU A 85 11.55 -0.96 1.64
N ALA A 86 12.66 -0.98 0.92
CA ALA A 86 12.89 -0.05 -0.19
C ALA A 86 11.83 -0.24 -1.30
N ASP A 87 11.53 -1.47 -1.69
CA ASP A 87 10.51 -1.77 -2.70
C ASP A 87 9.10 -1.35 -2.23
N VAL A 88 8.77 -1.52 -0.94
CA VAL A 88 7.47 -1.08 -0.38
C VAL A 88 7.38 0.44 -0.29
N CYS A 89 8.46 1.12 0.11
CA CYS A 89 8.55 2.57 0.09
C CYS A 89 8.44 3.13 -1.34
N LEU A 90 8.96 2.43 -2.35
CA LEU A 90 8.75 2.78 -3.76
C LEU A 90 7.27 2.71 -4.15
N ALA A 91 6.56 1.63 -3.79
CA ALA A 91 5.11 1.54 -4.03
C ALA A 91 4.37 2.73 -3.42
N ALA A 92 4.65 3.00 -2.14
CA ALA A 92 4.03 4.09 -1.39
C ALA A 92 4.31 5.47 -2.01
N LYS A 93 5.58 5.76 -2.34
CA LYS A 93 5.96 7.04 -2.95
C LYS A 93 5.28 7.27 -4.29
N PHE A 94 5.30 6.28 -5.18
CA PHE A 94 4.72 6.42 -6.53
C PHE A 94 3.19 6.41 -6.52
N GLU A 95 2.57 5.70 -5.57
CA GLU A 95 1.14 5.80 -5.31
C GLU A 95 0.75 7.24 -4.94
N ALA A 96 1.47 7.88 -4.01
CA ALA A 96 1.22 9.26 -3.64
C ALA A 96 1.39 10.23 -4.81
N GLU A 97 2.47 10.10 -5.58
CA GLU A 97 2.71 10.92 -6.77
C GLU A 97 1.58 10.78 -7.80
N SER A 98 1.00 9.58 -7.96
CA SER A 98 -0.13 9.35 -8.85
C SER A 98 -1.40 10.06 -8.37
N LEU A 99 -1.68 10.01 -7.06
CA LEU A 99 -2.83 10.66 -6.44
C LEU A 99 -2.72 12.18 -6.46
N GLU A 100 -1.52 12.72 -6.19
CA GLU A 100 -1.24 14.17 -6.26
C GLU A 100 -1.47 14.71 -7.68
N LYS A 101 -0.94 14.01 -8.71
CA LYS A 101 -1.13 14.39 -10.11
C LYS A 101 -2.60 14.39 -10.50
N TYR A 102 -3.33 13.32 -10.13
CA TYR A 102 -4.76 13.24 -10.40
C TYR A 102 -5.51 14.38 -9.70
N ARG A 103 -5.23 14.61 -8.42
CA ARG A 103 -5.87 15.68 -7.66
C ARG A 103 -5.62 17.05 -8.27
N ALA A 104 -4.40 17.36 -8.68
CA ALA A 104 -4.07 18.63 -9.32
C ALA A 104 -4.84 18.84 -10.64
N GLN A 105 -5.16 17.76 -11.37
CA GLN A 105 -6.04 17.82 -12.54
C GLN A 105 -7.50 18.02 -12.14
N TYR A 106 -7.97 17.33 -11.09
CA TYR A 106 -9.34 17.40 -10.61
C TYR A 106 -9.68 18.76 -9.99
N GLN A 107 -8.80 19.33 -9.15
CA GLN A 107 -8.97 20.67 -8.55
C GLN A 107 -8.97 21.79 -9.59
N LYS A 108 -8.28 21.62 -10.73
CA LYS A 108 -8.37 22.57 -11.85
C LYS A 108 -9.73 22.51 -12.54
N LYS A 109 -10.45 21.40 -12.41
CA LYS A 109 -11.74 21.14 -13.05
C LYS A 109 -12.92 21.43 -12.10
N TYR A 110 -12.73 21.29 -10.79
CA TYR A 110 -13.73 21.45 -9.73
C TYR A 110 -13.11 22.16 -8.51
N ASP A 111 -13.78 23.17 -7.94
CA ASP A 111 -13.31 23.96 -6.77
C ASP A 111 -13.37 23.16 -5.45
N ASP A 112 -12.71 22.00 -5.38
CA ASP A 112 -12.84 21.03 -4.28
C ASP A 112 -11.77 21.15 -3.17
N SER A 113 -12.16 20.74 -1.96
CA SER A 113 -11.45 20.97 -0.69
C SER A 113 -10.06 20.30 -0.63
N PRO A 114 -9.03 20.98 -0.08
CA PRO A 114 -7.70 20.43 0.23
C PRO A 114 -7.67 19.25 1.22
N SER A 115 -8.75 18.93 1.96
CA SER A 115 -8.72 17.95 3.05
C SER A 115 -8.74 16.46 2.63
N GLN A 116 -9.05 16.12 1.37
CA GLN A 116 -9.27 14.72 0.96
C GLN A 116 -7.99 13.91 0.66
N ILE A 117 -6.87 14.55 0.26
CA ILE A 117 -5.67 13.79 -0.15
C ILE A 117 -5.07 12.98 0.99
N CYS A 118 -5.01 13.54 2.21
CA CYS A 118 -4.43 12.83 3.35
C CYS A 118 -5.24 11.56 3.68
N THR A 119 -6.56 11.58 3.46
CA THR A 119 -7.43 10.41 3.61
C THR A 119 -7.17 9.40 2.51
N ALA A 120 -7.06 9.82 1.24
CA ALA A 120 -6.72 8.91 0.13
C ALA A 120 -5.34 8.25 0.31
N LEU A 121 -4.35 8.99 0.82
CA LEU A 121 -3.04 8.45 1.19
C LEU A 121 -3.15 7.47 2.35
N ALA A 122 -3.95 7.76 3.38
CA ALA A 122 -4.22 6.86 4.49
C ALA A 122 -4.87 5.53 4.04
N ARG A 123 -5.83 5.60 3.11
CA ARG A 123 -6.46 4.42 2.51
C ARG A 123 -5.46 3.59 1.70
N SER A 124 -4.65 4.24 0.87
CA SER A 124 -3.61 3.58 0.06
C SER A 124 -2.52 2.95 0.90
N PHE A 125 -2.09 3.63 1.97
CA PHE A 125 -1.15 3.09 2.94
C PHE A 125 -1.68 1.81 3.61
N ALA A 126 -2.96 1.80 4.00
CA ALA A 126 -3.58 0.62 4.61
C ALA A 126 -3.70 -0.55 3.61
N ASP A 127 -4.02 -0.28 2.35
CA ASP A 127 -4.07 -1.30 1.30
C ASP A 127 -2.70 -1.89 0.97
N ILE A 128 -1.65 -1.07 0.87
CA ILE A 128 -0.27 -1.55 0.77
C ILE A 128 0.06 -2.45 1.97
N GLY A 129 -0.32 -2.03 3.18
CA GLY A 129 -0.15 -2.82 4.40
C GLY A 129 -0.83 -4.18 4.32
N ASP A 130 -2.06 -4.25 3.81
CA ASP A 130 -2.77 -5.52 3.63
C ASP A 130 -2.16 -6.43 2.56
N ILE A 131 -1.59 -5.86 1.49
CA ILE A 131 -0.84 -6.64 0.49
C ILE A 131 0.37 -7.30 1.15
N ILE A 132 1.17 -6.55 1.91
CA ILE A 132 2.37 -7.07 2.56
C ILE A 132 2.03 -8.13 3.62
N ARG A 133 0.96 -7.88 4.39
CA ARG A 133 0.48 -8.79 5.44
C ARG A 133 -0.27 -10.02 4.91
N GLY A 134 -0.56 -10.08 3.61
CA GLY A 134 -1.33 -11.16 2.99
C GLY A 134 -2.82 -11.15 3.37
N LYS A 135 -3.34 -9.97 3.73
CA LYS A 135 -4.73 -9.72 4.12
C LYS A 135 -5.58 -9.09 3.03
N ASP A 136 -4.95 -8.63 1.96
CA ASP A 136 -5.66 -7.97 0.85
C ASP A 136 -6.66 -8.92 0.19
N LEU A 137 -7.86 -8.40 -0.04
CA LEU A 137 -9.02 -9.11 -0.55
C LEU A 137 -9.08 -9.08 -2.09
N PHE A 138 -8.35 -8.19 -2.77
CA PHE A 138 -8.43 -8.08 -4.22
C PHE A 138 -7.51 -9.10 -4.88
N ILE A 139 -8.10 -10.10 -5.53
CA ILE A 139 -7.34 -11.19 -6.16
C ILE A 139 -6.99 -10.93 -7.62
N GLY A 140 -7.54 -9.87 -8.23
CA GLY A 140 -7.18 -9.43 -9.57
C GLY A 140 -8.37 -9.38 -10.55
N TYR A 141 -8.27 -8.50 -11.55
CA TYR A 141 -9.38 -8.15 -12.45
C TYR A 141 -9.60 -9.18 -13.57
N ASN A 142 -8.52 -9.77 -14.06
CA ASN A 142 -8.54 -10.76 -15.15
C ASN A 142 -7.54 -11.88 -14.84
N GLN A 143 -7.49 -12.91 -15.68
CA GLN A 143 -6.63 -14.08 -15.44
C GLN A 143 -5.14 -13.73 -15.32
N LYS A 144 -4.66 -12.74 -16.08
CA LYS A 144 -3.26 -12.31 -16.03
C LYS A 144 -2.95 -11.64 -14.69
N ASP A 145 -3.76 -10.66 -14.30
CA ASP A 145 -3.62 -9.90 -13.05
C ASP A 145 -3.71 -10.84 -11.82
N LYS A 146 -4.59 -11.85 -11.88
CA LYS A 146 -4.66 -12.90 -10.84
C LYS A 146 -3.37 -13.66 -10.67
N ILE A 147 -2.78 -14.13 -11.78
CA ILE A 147 -1.50 -14.84 -11.75
C ILE A 147 -0.38 -13.94 -11.19
N GLU A 148 -0.38 -12.65 -11.55
CA GLU A 148 0.61 -11.68 -11.06
C GLU A 148 0.47 -11.43 -9.55
N LYS A 149 -0.76 -11.30 -9.03
CA LYS A 149 -1.02 -11.14 -7.58
C LYS A 149 -0.76 -12.42 -6.78
N GLU A 150 -1.09 -13.58 -7.31
CA GLU A 150 -0.72 -14.88 -6.73
C GLU A 150 0.81 -15.01 -6.62
N LYS A 151 1.52 -14.65 -7.69
CA LYS A 151 2.99 -14.64 -7.71
C LYS A 151 3.58 -13.65 -6.70
N LEU A 152 3.00 -12.46 -6.55
CA LEU A 152 3.39 -11.50 -5.52
C LEU A 152 3.24 -12.12 -4.13
N GLN A 153 2.08 -12.70 -3.81
CA GLN A 153 1.84 -13.30 -2.50
C GLN A 153 2.78 -14.48 -2.23
N GLN A 154 3.06 -15.31 -3.23
CA GLN A 154 4.05 -16.39 -3.10
C GLN A 154 5.47 -15.82 -2.87
N SER A 155 5.87 -14.80 -3.62
CA SER A 155 7.18 -14.16 -3.46
C SER A 155 7.34 -13.55 -2.07
N LEU A 156 6.29 -12.91 -1.53
CA LEU A 156 6.27 -12.42 -0.15
C LEU A 156 6.40 -13.59 0.85
N LYS A 157 5.73 -14.73 0.64
CA LYS A 157 5.89 -15.90 1.50
C LYS A 157 7.33 -16.38 1.53
N ASP A 158 7.97 -16.48 0.37
CA ASP A 158 9.36 -16.92 0.25
C ASP A 158 10.33 -15.92 0.90
N ILE A 159 10.08 -14.61 0.76
CA ILE A 159 10.87 -13.56 1.43
C ILE A 159 10.73 -13.67 2.95
N PHE A 160 9.51 -13.79 3.47
CA PHE A 160 9.29 -13.90 4.91
C PHE A 160 9.80 -15.22 5.49
N ALA A 161 9.81 -16.31 4.72
CA ALA A 161 10.48 -17.55 5.10
C ALA A 161 11.99 -17.35 5.31
N LYS A 162 12.65 -16.59 4.43
CA LYS A 162 14.07 -16.26 4.58
C LYS A 162 14.33 -15.35 5.78
N ILE A 163 13.51 -14.30 5.94
CA ILE A 163 13.58 -13.42 7.12
C ILE A 163 13.42 -14.26 8.39
N HIS A 164 12.46 -15.20 8.43
CA HIS A 164 12.30 -16.12 9.56
C HIS A 164 13.55 -16.98 9.80
N SER A 165 14.17 -17.53 8.76
CA SER A 165 15.41 -18.31 8.93
C SER A 165 16.62 -17.48 9.40
N GLU A 166 16.62 -16.17 9.17
CA GLU A 166 17.73 -15.27 9.48
C GLU A 166 17.60 -14.58 10.85
N VAL A 167 16.39 -14.50 11.44
CA VAL A 167 16.23 -13.87 12.77
C VAL A 167 16.97 -14.67 13.84
N THR A 168 17.70 -13.97 14.72
CA THR A 168 18.58 -14.57 15.74
C THR A 168 17.93 -14.58 17.13
N ASN A 169 18.66 -15.06 18.13
CA ASN A 169 18.33 -14.93 19.56
C ASN A 169 16.96 -15.51 19.97
N GLY A 170 16.55 -16.62 19.36
CA GLY A 170 15.30 -17.31 19.72
C GLY A 170 14.02 -16.68 19.13
N ALA A 171 14.13 -15.59 18.37
CA ALA A 171 12.97 -14.98 17.69
C ALA A 171 12.27 -15.94 16.72
N GLN A 172 12.99 -16.90 16.13
CA GLN A 172 12.41 -17.97 15.31
C GLN A 172 11.32 -18.74 16.04
N THR A 173 11.56 -19.08 17.31
CA THR A 173 10.61 -19.80 18.15
C THR A 173 9.34 -18.98 18.41
N TYR A 174 9.47 -17.66 18.51
CA TYR A 174 8.34 -16.75 18.71
C TYR A 174 7.42 -16.65 17.48
N TYR A 175 7.96 -16.88 16.27
CA TYR A 175 7.25 -16.83 14.98
C TYR A 175 7.04 -18.22 14.35
N ASN A 176 6.94 -19.29 15.15
CA ASN A 176 6.81 -20.67 14.66
C ASN A 176 5.36 -21.15 14.48
N ASP A 177 4.37 -20.32 14.81
CA ASP A 177 2.94 -20.65 14.84
C ASP A 177 2.31 -20.75 13.45
N ASP A 178 2.76 -19.95 12.49
CA ASP A 178 2.28 -19.97 11.10
C ASP A 178 3.46 -19.93 10.12
N LYS A 179 3.88 -21.11 9.65
CA LYS A 179 4.93 -21.23 8.62
C LYS A 179 4.41 -21.18 7.19
N GLU A 180 3.08 -21.20 6.99
CA GLU A 180 2.49 -21.18 5.65
C GLU A 180 2.42 -19.74 5.12
N ASN A 181 2.06 -18.79 5.99
CA ASN A 181 1.94 -17.39 5.61
C ASN A 181 2.84 -16.45 6.41
N TYR A 182 3.45 -16.91 7.51
CA TYR A 182 4.25 -16.07 8.41
C TYR A 182 3.47 -14.86 8.92
N SER A 183 2.15 -15.01 9.14
CA SER A 183 1.23 -13.89 9.37
C SER A 183 1.69 -13.00 10.51
N LYS A 184 2.11 -13.59 11.64
CA LYS A 184 2.61 -12.85 12.80
C LYS A 184 3.89 -12.07 12.49
N LEU A 185 4.83 -12.66 11.76
CA LEU A 185 6.06 -12.00 11.35
C LEU A 185 5.79 -10.85 10.38
N ARG A 186 4.83 -11.01 9.47
CA ARG A 186 4.42 -9.95 8.53
C ARG A 186 3.73 -8.78 9.22
N GLU A 187 2.87 -9.05 10.21
CA GLU A 187 2.24 -8.02 11.04
C GLU A 187 3.28 -7.19 11.78
N ASP A 188 4.21 -7.85 12.47
CA ASP A 188 5.27 -7.17 13.21
C ASP A 188 6.22 -6.42 12.29
N TRP A 189 6.56 -6.99 11.12
CA TRP A 189 7.35 -6.30 10.11
C TRP A 189 6.65 -5.03 9.63
N TRP A 190 5.35 -5.08 9.34
CA TRP A 190 4.59 -3.89 8.98
C TRP A 190 4.63 -2.87 10.12
N ALA A 191 4.28 -3.28 11.35
CA ALA A 191 4.23 -2.40 12.51
C ALA A 191 5.57 -1.68 12.77
N LEU A 192 6.70 -2.37 12.58
CA LEU A 192 8.04 -1.79 12.74
C LEU A 192 8.43 -0.82 11.63
N ASN A 193 7.95 -1.03 10.40
CA ASN A 193 8.37 -0.26 9.23
C ASN A 193 7.35 0.79 8.77
N ARG A 194 6.13 0.77 9.31
CA ARG A 194 5.00 1.61 8.89
C ARG A 194 5.32 3.11 8.93
N GLN A 195 6.20 3.56 9.83
CA GLN A 195 6.64 4.96 9.90
C GLN A 195 7.47 5.38 8.68
N GLU A 196 8.42 4.56 8.23
CA GLU A 196 9.22 4.85 7.03
C GLU A 196 8.37 4.77 5.76
N ILE A 197 7.41 3.84 5.71
CA ILE A 197 6.47 3.71 4.58
C ILE A 197 5.53 4.92 4.54
N TRP A 198 5.06 5.40 5.70
CA TRP A 198 4.27 6.64 5.77
C TRP A 198 5.09 7.88 5.40
N LYS A 199 6.37 7.91 5.75
CA LYS A 199 7.28 8.94 5.29
C LYS A 199 7.39 8.92 3.76
N ALA A 200 7.50 7.74 3.15
CA ALA A 200 7.55 7.57 1.69
C ALA A 200 6.28 8.09 0.97
N ILE A 201 5.08 7.73 1.47
CA ILE A 201 3.80 8.16 0.87
C ILE A 201 3.51 9.66 1.06
N THR A 202 4.29 10.37 1.88
CA THR A 202 4.10 11.80 2.18
C THR A 202 5.24 12.69 1.68
N CYS A 203 6.16 12.15 0.88
CA CYS A 203 7.36 12.86 0.40
C CYS A 203 7.08 14.06 -0.50
N GLY A 204 6.04 13.99 -1.34
CA GLY A 204 5.69 14.99 -2.36
C GLY A 204 5.14 16.32 -1.81
N HIS A 205 4.94 16.42 -0.50
CA HIS A 205 4.14 17.50 0.12
C HIS A 205 2.75 17.54 -0.51
N PRO A 206 1.93 16.48 -0.29
CA PRO A 206 0.61 16.35 -0.91
C PRO A 206 -0.37 17.49 -0.59
N GLY A 207 0.01 18.33 0.37
CA GLY A 207 -0.76 19.47 0.84
C GLY A 207 -1.79 19.04 1.88
N GLY A 208 -2.01 19.94 2.85
CA GLY A 208 -3.13 19.83 3.78
C GLY A 208 -2.83 19.06 5.06
N THR A 209 -3.80 19.15 5.95
CA THR A 209 -3.82 18.51 7.25
C THR A 209 -4.76 17.31 7.22
N TYR A 210 -4.37 16.20 7.84
CA TYR A 210 -5.24 15.05 8.05
C TYR A 210 -6.53 15.48 8.78
N PHE A 211 -7.66 14.87 8.42
CA PHE A 211 -8.98 15.32 8.89
C PHE A 211 -9.09 15.29 10.43
N ARG A 212 -8.42 14.34 11.08
CA ARG A 212 -8.34 14.25 12.54
C ARG A 212 -7.38 15.30 13.09
N GLN A 213 -7.94 16.41 13.61
CA GLN A 213 -7.17 17.54 14.16
C GLN A 213 -6.33 17.21 15.39
N THR A 214 -6.58 16.07 16.03
CA THR A 214 -5.83 15.58 17.20
C THR A 214 -4.99 14.34 16.89
N ALA A 215 -4.60 14.18 15.61
CA ALA A 215 -3.99 12.93 15.16
C ALA A 215 -2.56 12.67 15.63
N CYS A 216 -1.85 13.70 16.06
CA CYS A 216 -0.48 13.63 16.50
C CYS A 216 -0.36 13.62 18.02
N SER A 217 0.83 13.28 18.51
CA SER A 217 1.17 13.35 19.94
C SER A 217 0.75 14.70 20.54
N ARG A 218 0.29 14.68 21.80
CA ARG A 218 -0.25 15.85 22.52
C ARG A 218 -1.46 16.51 21.84
N ASN A 219 -2.23 15.76 21.05
CA ASN A 219 -3.43 16.21 20.35
C ASN A 219 -3.16 17.32 19.32
N TYR A 220 -1.97 17.36 18.74
CA TYR A 220 -1.66 18.29 17.64
C TYR A 220 -2.24 17.78 16.30
N PRO A 221 -2.55 18.69 15.37
CA PRO A 221 -2.84 18.32 13.98
C PRO A 221 -1.55 17.90 13.27
N THR A 222 -1.70 17.25 12.13
CA THR A 222 -0.58 17.10 11.19
C THR A 222 -0.23 18.46 10.59
N GLY A 223 1.03 18.64 10.18
CA GLY A 223 1.39 19.77 9.30
C GLY A 223 0.96 19.53 7.85
N ASP A 224 1.36 20.43 6.94
CA ASP A 224 0.96 20.48 5.52
C ASP A 224 1.39 19.29 4.63
N LYS A 225 1.94 18.24 5.24
CA LYS A 225 2.45 17.04 4.55
C LYS A 225 1.70 15.78 5.00
N CYS A 226 0.48 15.91 5.51
CA CYS A 226 -0.28 14.79 6.08
C CYS A 226 0.53 13.99 7.12
N ARG A 227 1.46 14.62 7.84
CA ARG A 227 2.39 13.95 8.74
C ARG A 227 2.57 14.74 10.04
N CYS A 228 2.77 14.03 11.12
CA CYS A 228 3.16 14.62 12.39
C CYS A 228 4.61 15.14 12.34
N ALA A 229 4.89 16.23 13.05
CA ALA A 229 6.23 16.80 13.10
C ALA A 229 7.27 15.81 13.65
N ALA A 230 6.86 14.97 14.60
CA ALA A 230 7.68 13.92 15.20
C ALA A 230 7.91 12.70 14.29
N GLY A 231 7.30 12.64 13.10
CA GLY A 231 7.38 11.49 12.19
C GLY A 231 6.32 10.41 12.44
N ASP A 232 5.46 10.59 13.44
CA ASP A 232 4.35 9.66 13.71
C ASP A 232 3.39 9.54 12.52
N VAL A 233 2.86 8.34 12.34
CA VAL A 233 1.77 8.05 11.39
C VAL A 233 0.45 8.54 12.01
N PRO A 234 -0.24 9.52 11.40
CA PRO A 234 -1.44 10.13 11.98
C PRO A 234 -2.71 9.27 11.83
N THR A 235 -2.63 8.15 11.11
CA THR A 235 -3.75 7.24 10.84
C THR A 235 -3.53 5.86 11.48
N TYR A 236 -4.63 5.16 11.70
CA TYR A 236 -4.69 3.75 12.11
C TYR A 236 -5.52 2.91 11.13
N PHE A 237 -5.76 3.41 9.91
CA PHE A 237 -6.50 2.68 8.88
C PHE A 237 -5.87 1.31 8.59
N ASP A 238 -4.55 1.19 8.66
CA ASP A 238 -3.84 -0.09 8.53
C ASP A 238 -4.19 -1.11 9.63
N TYR A 239 -4.87 -0.71 10.71
CA TYR A 239 -5.38 -1.61 11.75
C TYR A 239 -6.90 -1.81 11.71
N VAL A 240 -7.59 -1.19 10.75
CA VAL A 240 -9.03 -1.40 10.50
C VAL A 240 -9.20 -2.48 9.44
N PRO A 241 -10.11 -3.47 9.59
CA PRO A 241 -10.37 -4.48 8.56
C PRO A 241 -10.67 -3.88 7.17
N GLN A 242 -10.09 -4.46 6.12
CA GLN A 242 -10.16 -3.90 4.76
C GLN A 242 -11.59 -3.67 4.26
N PHE A 243 -12.52 -4.59 4.55
CA PHE A 243 -13.94 -4.44 4.21
C PHE A 243 -14.52 -3.12 4.72
N LEU A 244 -14.27 -2.76 5.99
CA LEU A 244 -14.82 -1.53 6.58
C LEU A 244 -14.22 -0.27 5.95
N ARG A 245 -12.94 -0.31 5.57
CA ARG A 245 -12.28 0.83 4.91
C ARG A 245 -12.81 1.04 3.51
N TRP A 246 -12.99 -0.04 2.75
CA TRP A 246 -13.56 0.04 1.42
C TRP A 246 -15.04 0.43 1.45
N PHE A 247 -15.80 -0.02 2.45
CA PHE A 247 -17.18 0.39 2.61
C PHE A 247 -17.31 1.88 2.95
N GLU A 248 -16.41 2.40 3.78
CA GLU A 248 -16.36 3.82 4.12
C GLU A 248 -15.90 4.67 2.91
N GLU A 249 -14.91 4.23 2.14
CA GLU A 249 -14.50 4.88 0.88
C GLU A 249 -15.65 4.92 -0.14
N TRP A 250 -16.37 3.81 -0.30
CA TRP A 250 -17.54 3.74 -1.19
C TRP A 250 -18.67 4.69 -0.77
N ALA A 251 -18.83 4.97 0.52
CA ALA A 251 -19.86 5.89 1.00
C ALA A 251 -19.49 7.37 0.81
N GLU A 252 -18.20 7.67 0.60
CA GLU A 252 -17.71 9.03 0.31
C GLU A 252 -17.61 9.35 -1.19
N ASP A 253 -17.43 8.34 -2.03
CA ASP A 253 -17.40 8.42 -3.50
C ASP A 253 -18.81 8.52 -4.10
#